data_AF-A0A7C3YV01-F1
#
_entry.id   AF-A0A7C3YV01-F1
#
_cell.length_a   1.000
_cell.length_b   1.000
_cell.length_c   1.000
_cell.angle_alpha   90.00
_cell.angle_beta   90.00
_cell.angle_gamma   90.00
#
_symmetry.space_group_name_H-M   'P 1'
#
loop_
_entity.id
_entity.type
_entity.pdbx_description
1 polymer ?
#
loop_
_entity_poly.entity_id
_entity_poly.type
_entity_poly.pdbx_seq_one_letter_code
_entity_poly.pdbx_strand_id
1 'polypeptide(L)'
;MNWKFIIIHHSATDGSYETGLNIIKNQEKNYGKNSNSNAYHYMISEDGRIIPWKPENVVVGHCGYDGYSYSEEPCNFNSLGICFLGN
;
A
#
# COMPACT_ATOMS: atom_id res chain seq x y z
N MET A 1 13.23 1.92 8.85
CA MET A 1 13.43 0.59 8.23
C MET A 1 14.61 0.67 7.27
N ASN A 2 15.22 -0.46 6.88
CA ASN A 2 16.22 -0.49 5.82
C ASN A 2 15.56 -1.06 4.55
N TRP A 3 14.97 -0.18 3.76
CA TRP A 3 14.24 -0.56 2.55
C TRP A 3 15.22 -1.03 1.48
N LYS A 4 15.01 -2.23 0.95
CA LYS A 4 15.77 -2.78 -0.18
C LYS A 4 15.03 -2.62 -1.50
N PHE A 5 13.69 -2.60 -1.45
CA PHE A 5 12.84 -2.60 -2.63
C PHE A 5 11.75 -1.53 -2.52
N ILE A 6 11.28 -1.06 -3.67
CA ILE A 6 10.03 -0.32 -3.82
C ILE A 6 9.12 -1.22 -4.63
N ILE A 7 7.92 -1.51 -4.11
CA ILE A 7 6.93 -2.33 -4.81
C ILE A 7 5.80 -1.43 -5.27
N ILE A 8 5.55 -1.49 -6.58
CA ILE A 8 4.51 -0.71 -7.23
C ILE A 8 3.32 -1.60 -7.52
N HIS A 9 2.13 -1.12 -7.13
CA HIS A 9 0.84 -1.73 -7.43
C HIS A 9 -0.06 -0.75 -8.18
N HIS A 10 -1.17 -1.26 -8.70
CA HIS A 10 -2.28 -0.45 -9.18
C HIS A 10 -3.57 -0.86 -8.46
N SER A 11 -4.50 0.08 -8.26
CA SER A 11 -5.72 -0.16 -7.47
C SER A 11 -6.84 -0.87 -8.24
N ALA A 12 -6.75 -0.91 -9.58
CA ALA A 12 -7.84 -1.30 -10.47
C ALA A 12 -9.13 -0.47 -10.23
N THR A 13 -8.98 0.84 -10.00
CA THR A 13 -10.10 1.79 -9.79
C THR A 13 -10.13 2.90 -10.84
N ASP A 14 -10.98 3.90 -10.63
CA ASP A 14 -11.16 5.09 -11.48
C ASP A 14 -10.01 6.13 -11.40
N GLY A 15 -8.93 5.85 -10.67
CA GLY A 15 -7.79 6.75 -10.56
C GLY A 15 -7.95 8.00 -9.67
N SER A 16 -9.16 8.30 -9.20
CA SER A 16 -9.44 9.56 -8.52
C SER A 16 -8.86 9.62 -7.10
N TYR A 17 -8.46 10.83 -6.68
CA TYR A 17 -7.98 11.07 -5.31
C TYR A 17 -9.04 10.74 -4.25
N GLU A 18 -10.30 11.07 -4.52
CA GLU A 18 -11.44 10.75 -3.67
C GLU A 18 -11.62 9.24 -3.50
N THR A 19 -11.41 8.45 -4.55
CA THR A 19 -11.37 6.98 -4.44
C THR A 19 -10.23 6.52 -3.54
N GLY A 20 -9.04 7.13 -3.63
CA GLY A 20 -7.94 6.87 -2.70
C GLY A 20 -8.33 7.09 -1.23
N LEU A 21 -8.95 8.23 -0.92
CA LEU A 21 -9.44 8.50 0.44
C LEU A 21 -10.49 7.47 0.90
N ASN A 22 -11.37 7.04 -0.01
CA ASN A 22 -12.38 6.03 0.28
C ASN A 22 -11.77 4.64 0.54
N ILE A 23 -10.69 4.27 -0.17
CA ILE A 23 -9.95 3.03 0.07
C ILE A 23 -9.41 3.01 1.52
N ILE A 24 -8.76 4.10 1.96
CA ILE A 24 -8.25 4.21 3.34
C ILE A 24 -9.40 4.06 4.34
N LYS A 25 -10.48 4.83 4.16
CA LYS A 25 -11.64 4.78 5.04
C LYS A 25 -12.26 3.38 5.13
N ASN A 26 -12.34 2.67 4.01
CA ASN A 26 -12.86 1.31 3.97
C ASN A 26 -11.92 0.31 4.65
N GLN A 27 -10.60 0.44 4.48
CA GLN A 27 -9.63 -0.37 5.19
C GLN A 27 -9.73 -0.14 6.71
N GLU A 28 -9.80 1.11 7.16
CA GLU A 28 -9.94 1.44 8.59
C GLU A 28 -11.24 0.88 9.18
N LYS A 29 -12.34 0.91 8.41
CA LYS A 29 -13.62 0.34 8.82
C LYS A 29 -13.56 -1.18 8.97
N ASN A 30 -12.86 -1.87 8.06
CA ASN A 30 -12.84 -3.34 8.00
C ASN A 30 -11.77 -3.97 8.91
N TYR A 31 -10.64 -3.29 9.11
CA TYR A 31 -9.49 -3.83 9.85
C TYR A 31 -9.10 -3.00 11.09
N GLY A 32 -9.68 -1.81 11.26
CA GLY A 32 -9.36 -0.87 12.34
C GLY A 32 -8.30 0.16 11.93
N LYS A 33 -8.41 1.36 12.51
CA LYS A 33 -7.55 2.52 12.19
C LYS A 33 -6.04 2.24 12.32
N ASN A 34 -5.67 1.41 13.28
CA ASN A 34 -4.26 1.06 13.55
C ASN A 34 -3.78 -0.18 12.79
N SER A 35 -4.64 -0.84 12.01
CA SER A 35 -4.23 -2.00 11.23
C SER A 35 -3.37 -1.59 10.04
N ASN A 36 -2.33 -2.39 9.79
CA ASN A 36 -1.45 -2.28 8.63
C ASN A 36 -1.79 -3.31 7.55
N SER A 37 -2.84 -4.12 7.75
CA SER A 37 -3.30 -5.09 6.76
C SER A 37 -3.92 -4.37 5.56
N ASN A 38 -3.60 -4.80 4.34
CA ASN A 38 -4.13 -4.25 3.10
C ASN A 38 -3.93 -2.73 2.99
N ALA A 39 -2.72 -2.26 3.33
CA ALA A 39 -2.36 -0.86 3.31
C ALA A 39 -1.07 -0.65 2.53
N TYR A 40 -0.84 0.58 2.07
CA TYR A 40 0.39 1.02 1.42
C TYR A 40 1.03 2.16 2.24
N HIS A 41 2.27 2.52 1.93
CA HIS A 41 2.86 3.74 2.47
C HIS A 41 2.29 4.96 1.77
N TYR A 42 2.16 4.86 0.44
CA TYR A 42 1.66 5.92 -0.42
C TYR A 42 0.64 5.39 -1.43
N MET A 43 -0.30 6.25 -1.78
CA MET A 43 -1.05 6.12 -3.03
C MET A 43 -0.85 7.36 -3.88
N ILE A 44 -0.95 7.20 -5.19
CA ILE A 44 -0.77 8.30 -6.16
C ILE A 44 -1.98 8.29 -7.08
N SER A 45 -2.76 9.38 -7.11
CA SER A 45 -3.90 9.50 -8.03
C SER A 45 -3.44 9.77 -9.46
N GLU A 46 -4.34 9.54 -10.42
CA GLU A 46 -4.08 9.72 -11.85
C GLU A 46 -3.66 11.17 -12.19
N ASP A 47 -4.17 12.15 -11.45
CA ASP A 47 -3.78 13.57 -11.57
C ASP A 47 -2.46 13.94 -10.87
N GLY A 48 -1.73 12.95 -10.34
CA GLY A 48 -0.42 13.11 -9.73
C GLY A 48 -0.42 13.55 -8.27
N ARG A 49 -1.57 13.65 -7.59
CA ARG A 49 -1.60 13.93 -6.15
C ARG A 49 -1.14 12.70 -5.35
N ILE A 50 -0.31 12.96 -4.35
CA ILE A 50 0.19 11.92 -3.43
C ILE A 50 -0.70 11.89 -2.18
N ILE A 51 -1.15 10.69 -1.81
CA ILE A 51 -1.88 10.42 -0.58
C ILE A 51 -0.95 9.62 0.34
N PRO A 52 -0.38 10.24 1.39
CA PRO A 52 0.33 9.50 2.43
C PRO A 52 -0.68 8.67 3.24
N TRP A 53 -0.37 7.40 3.50
CA TRP A 53 -1.25 6.50 4.24
C TRP A 53 -0.60 5.95 5.51
N LYS A 54 0.44 5.13 5.41
CA LYS A 54 1.15 4.57 6.57
C LYS A 54 2.60 5.08 6.63
N PRO A 55 3.16 5.32 7.83
CA PRO A 55 4.54 5.78 7.97
C PRO A 55 5.57 4.81 7.37
N GLU A 56 6.63 5.33 6.75
CA GLU A 56 7.73 4.54 6.15
C GLU A 56 8.59 3.75 7.18
N ASN A 57 8.28 3.81 8.46
CA ASN A 57 8.95 3.01 9.48
C ASN A 57 8.08 1.87 10.02
N VAL A 58 6.91 1.62 9.39
CA VAL A 58 5.95 0.59 9.79
C VAL A 58 5.79 -0.45 8.69
N VAL A 59 5.83 -1.73 9.04
CA VAL A 59 5.59 -2.83 8.09
C VAL A 59 4.10 -2.84 7.71
N VAL A 60 3.80 -2.84 6.41
CA VAL A 60 2.42 -2.84 5.88
C VAL A 60 2.20 -4.03 4.96
N GLY A 61 1.01 -4.63 5.03
CA GLY A 61 0.63 -5.77 4.20
C GLY A 61 0.15 -5.33 2.83
N HIS A 62 1.07 -4.96 1.94
CA HIS A 62 0.76 -4.59 0.55
C HIS A 62 1.08 -5.71 -0.46
N CYS A 63 1.98 -6.62 -0.08
CA CYS A 63 2.54 -7.65 -0.95
C CYS A 63 2.24 -9.03 -0.36
N GLY A 64 1.05 -9.58 -0.66
CA GLY A 64 0.66 -10.98 -0.42
C GLY A 64 0.93 -11.57 0.98
N TYR A 65 0.76 -12.90 1.10
CA TYR A 65 1.33 -13.69 2.19
C TYR A 65 2.79 -13.97 1.84
N ASP A 66 3.71 -13.76 2.78
CA ASP A 66 5.17 -13.92 2.63
C ASP A 66 5.61 -15.38 2.37
N GLY A 67 4.90 -16.15 1.54
CA GLY A 67 5.12 -17.59 1.32
C GLY A 67 4.88 -18.11 -0.10
N TYR A 68 4.60 -17.25 -1.09
CA TYR A 68 4.51 -17.66 -2.51
C TYR A 68 5.49 -16.93 -3.46
N SER A 69 6.26 -15.98 -2.94
CA SER A 69 7.43 -15.47 -3.66
C SER A 69 8.58 -16.43 -3.41
N TYR A 70 9.23 -16.88 -4.48
CA TYR A 70 10.49 -17.62 -4.46
C TYR A 70 11.67 -16.80 -3.89
N SER A 71 11.41 -15.77 -3.09
CA SER A 71 12.40 -14.97 -2.39
C SER A 71 12.53 -15.45 -0.96
N GLU A 72 13.75 -15.75 -0.53
CA GLU A 72 14.10 -16.00 0.87
C GLU A 72 13.84 -14.77 1.78
N GLU A 73 13.37 -13.66 1.22
CA GLU A 73 13.06 -12.42 1.92
C GLU A 73 11.54 -12.11 1.87
N PRO A 74 10.88 -11.91 3.02
CA PRO A 74 9.48 -11.57 3.09
C PRO A 74 9.25 -10.11 2.64
N CYS A 75 8.48 -9.94 1.58
CA CYS A 75 8.32 -8.71 0.80
C CYS A 75 7.91 -7.49 1.63
N ASN A 76 6.99 -7.67 2.59
CA ASN A 76 6.48 -6.55 3.38
C ASN A 76 7.53 -5.99 4.37
N PHE A 77 8.54 -6.79 4.76
CA PHE A 77 9.52 -6.42 5.79
C PHE A 77 10.73 -5.66 5.24
N ASN A 78 10.93 -5.67 3.93
CA ASN A 78 12.08 -5.08 3.26
C ASN A 78 11.71 -4.13 2.12
N SER A 79 10.42 -3.78 1.97
CA SER A 79 9.97 -2.94 0.86
C SER A 79 8.96 -1.83 1.20
N LEU A 80 9.08 -0.75 0.44
CA LEU A 80 8.14 0.36 0.45
C LEU A 80 7.04 0.12 -0.59
N GLY A 81 5.81 -0.18 -0.14
CA GLY A 81 4.64 -0.28 -1.02
C GLY A 81 4.06 1.06 -1.45
N ILE A 82 3.89 1.24 -2.77
CA ILE A 82 3.21 2.37 -3.40
C ILE A 82 2.11 1.84 -4.34
N CYS A 83 0.90 2.41 -4.26
CA CYS A 83 -0.20 2.06 -5.16
C CYS A 83 -0.60 3.24 -6.04
N PHE A 84 -0.46 3.10 -7.36
CA PHE A 84 -1.06 4.04 -8.30
C PHE A 84 -2.56 3.77 -8.40
N LEU A 85 -3.37 4.81 -8.20
CA LEU A 85 -4.81 4.68 -8.39
C LEU A 85 -5.08 4.63 -9.89
N GLY A 86 -5.87 3.65 -10.32
CA GLY A 86 -6.17 3.44 -11.73
C GLY A 86 -6.00 1.99 -12.15
N ASN A 87 -6.14 1.75 -13.46
CA ASN A 87 -5.89 0.47 -14.09
C ASN A 87 -4.87 0.61 -15.23
#